data_AF-A0A2T3WD64-F1
#
_entry.id   AF-A0A2T3WD64-F1
#
_cell.length_a   1.000
_cell.length_b   1.000
_cell.length_c   1.000
_cell.angle_alpha   90.00
_cell.angle_beta   90.00
_cell.angle_gamma   90.00
#
_symmetry.space_group_name_H-M   'P 1'
#
loop_
_entity.id
_entity.type
_entity.pdbx_description
1 polymer ?
#
loop_
_entity_poly.entity_id
_entity_poly.type
_entity_poly.pdbx_seq_one_letter_code
_entity_poly.pdbx_strand_id
1 'polypeptide(L)'
;MITAPLPAAHPEVPVHDQPWPWWRRFTLQFGSLYLALYFLVGVQGFAPLPDPLRFALADALSRALFQAPLPPPAGPTGSGDTALDWAWTLALLLVSLLGGAVWTVLDRRPPRPRLTLTLSQVLRVALIWWLAIYGLSKFNFGQFGLLGSGQLDTPYGESSPMGLLWRFMGASPGYQWLAGVAEVLPALLLLHRRTVTLGALVAAVTMTNVLALNLFYDVPVKNFSAHLLLSALVLLALDARRLRALVTGGAVPAQERRPQPRVMTALAWLATAALLGAAALQARTGLAALHTDRQRTQVSAEPLKTRGFHWVNETPYNR
;
A
#
# COMPACT_ATOMS: atom_id res chain seq x y z
N MET A 1 -7.96 -60.15 -13.33
CA MET A 1 -7.79 -58.77 -12.83
C MET A 1 -9.16 -58.19 -12.61
N ILE A 2 -9.57 -58.04 -11.35
CA ILE A 2 -10.87 -57.46 -10.97
C ILE A 2 -10.65 -55.95 -10.86
N THR A 3 -11.24 -55.18 -11.77
CA THR A 3 -11.29 -53.72 -11.69
C THR A 3 -12.29 -53.34 -10.60
N ALA A 4 -11.79 -52.78 -9.50
CA ALA A 4 -12.64 -52.20 -8.47
C ALA A 4 -13.48 -51.05 -9.09
N PRO A 5 -14.80 -50.97 -8.84
CA PRO A 5 -15.59 -49.84 -9.29
C PRO A 5 -15.16 -48.58 -8.56
N LEU A 6 -15.05 -47.47 -9.30
CA LEU A 6 -14.79 -46.13 -8.74
C LEU A 6 -15.85 -45.83 -7.67
N PRO A 7 -15.47 -45.30 -6.50
CA PRO A 7 -16.44 -44.92 -5.47
C PRO A 7 -17.42 -43.91 -6.05
N ALA A 8 -18.71 -44.17 -5.83
CA ALA A 8 -19.79 -43.32 -6.29
C ALA A 8 -19.56 -41.87 -5.85
N ALA A 9 -19.66 -40.92 -6.78
CA ALA A 9 -19.62 -39.51 -6.49
C ALA A 9 -20.64 -39.20 -5.39
N HIS A 10 -20.18 -38.67 -4.26
CA HIS A 10 -21.08 -38.14 -3.25
C HIS A 10 -22.02 -37.14 -3.92
N PRO A 11 -23.34 -37.22 -3.67
CA PRO A 11 -24.27 -36.23 -4.20
C PRO A 11 -23.80 -34.85 -3.74
N GLU A 12 -23.51 -33.97 -4.71
CA GLU A 12 -23.27 -32.56 -4.44
C GLU A 12 -24.50 -32.05 -3.70
N VAL A 13 -24.38 -31.87 -2.39
CA VAL A 13 -25.37 -31.13 -1.62
C VAL A 13 -25.37 -29.73 -2.25
N PRO A 14 -26.46 -29.29 -2.89
CA PRO A 14 -26.52 -27.92 -3.36
C PRO A 14 -26.41 -27.08 -2.10
N VAL A 15 -25.29 -26.37 -1.95
CA VAL A 15 -25.14 -25.37 -0.91
C VAL A 15 -26.25 -24.37 -1.19
N HIS A 16 -27.37 -24.49 -0.46
CA HIS A 16 -28.45 -23.52 -0.53
C HIS A 16 -27.79 -22.15 -0.39
N ASP A 17 -27.88 -21.34 -1.44
CA ASP A 17 -27.42 -19.95 -1.46
C ASP A 17 -28.26 -19.19 -0.43
N GLN A 18 -27.89 -19.29 0.84
CA GLN A 18 -28.51 -18.50 1.88
C GLN A 18 -28.30 -17.03 1.50
N PRO A 19 -29.38 -16.24 1.42
CA PRO A 19 -29.27 -14.84 1.07
C PRO A 19 -28.33 -14.17 2.06
N TRP A 20 -27.39 -13.37 1.54
CA TRP A 20 -26.43 -12.70 2.40
C TRP A 20 -27.15 -11.86 3.46
N PRO A 21 -26.79 -12.01 4.75
CA PRO A 21 -27.37 -11.15 5.78
C PRO A 21 -27.08 -9.68 5.44
N TRP A 22 -27.97 -8.79 5.88
CA TRP A 22 -27.93 -7.36 5.52
C TRP A 22 -26.56 -6.73 5.81
N TRP A 23 -25.93 -7.08 6.94
CA TRP A 23 -24.64 -6.54 7.34
C TRP A 23 -23.53 -6.90 6.36
N ARG A 24 -23.51 -8.12 5.79
CA ARG A 24 -22.50 -8.50 4.79
C ARG A 24 -22.66 -7.71 3.51
N ARG A 25 -23.90 -7.48 3.08
CA ARG A 25 -24.21 -6.67 1.89
C ARG A 25 -23.78 -5.23 2.11
N PHE A 26 -24.16 -4.67 3.26
CA PHE A 26 -23.76 -3.33 3.67
C PHE A 26 -22.25 -3.17 3.70
N THR A 27 -21.52 -4.03 4.42
CA THR A 27 -20.05 -3.97 4.50
C THR A 27 -19.39 -4.00 3.12
N LEU A 28 -19.88 -4.86 2.20
CA LEU A 28 -19.34 -4.92 0.85
C LEU A 28 -19.65 -3.64 0.06
N GLN A 29 -20.88 -3.14 0.09
CA GLN A 29 -21.30 -1.95 -0.67
C GLN A 29 -20.65 -0.67 -0.13
N PHE A 30 -20.75 -0.43 1.18
CA PHE A 30 -20.06 0.65 1.88
C PHE A 30 -18.56 0.58 1.64
N GLY A 31 -17.92 -0.56 1.89
CA GLY A 31 -16.48 -0.72 1.75
C GLY A 31 -15.99 -0.53 0.31
N SER A 32 -16.76 -1.04 -0.67
CA SER A 32 -16.44 -0.83 -2.09
C SER A 32 -16.54 0.65 -2.46
N LEU A 33 -17.61 1.33 -2.03
CA LEU A 33 -17.82 2.75 -2.29
C LEU A 33 -16.74 3.60 -1.63
N TYR A 34 -16.42 3.30 -0.36
CA TYR A 34 -15.38 3.98 0.40
C TYR A 34 -14.01 3.88 -0.24
N LEU A 35 -13.55 2.67 -0.55
CA LEU A 35 -12.23 2.48 -1.15
C LEU A 35 -12.17 3.06 -2.57
N ALA A 36 -13.26 2.95 -3.34
CA ALA A 36 -13.33 3.57 -4.66
C ALA A 36 -13.22 5.10 -4.57
N LEU A 37 -13.99 5.74 -3.68
CA LEU A 37 -13.92 7.18 -3.47
C LEU A 37 -12.56 7.61 -2.91
N TYR A 38 -11.99 6.86 -1.97
CA TYR A 38 -10.69 7.16 -1.40
C TYR A 38 -9.58 7.17 -2.45
N PHE A 39 -9.50 6.13 -3.30
CA PHE A 39 -8.48 6.09 -4.35
C PHE A 39 -8.82 6.96 -5.55
N LEU A 40 -10.07 7.40 -5.73
CA LEU A 40 -10.42 8.32 -6.80
C LEU A 40 -10.15 9.77 -6.40
N VAL A 41 -10.77 10.24 -5.31
CA VAL A 41 -10.81 11.65 -4.91
C VAL A 41 -10.16 11.94 -3.56
N GLY A 42 -9.57 10.94 -2.90
CA GLY A 42 -8.82 11.13 -1.66
C GLY A 42 -7.53 11.93 -1.85
N VAL A 43 -6.78 12.11 -0.76
CA VAL A 43 -5.57 12.95 -0.70
C VAL A 43 -4.55 12.59 -1.79
N GLN A 44 -4.32 11.30 -1.98
CA GLN A 44 -3.48 10.74 -3.05
C GLN A 44 -4.35 9.88 -3.99
N GLY A 45 -5.52 10.40 -4.35
CA GLY A 45 -6.38 9.79 -5.34
C GLY A 45 -5.83 9.91 -6.75
N PHE A 46 -6.39 9.16 -7.70
CA PHE A 46 -6.09 9.29 -9.13
C PHE A 46 -6.64 10.57 -9.76
N ALA A 47 -7.66 11.17 -9.14
CA ALA A 47 -8.32 12.39 -9.57
C ALA A 47 -8.73 13.21 -8.31
N PRO A 48 -7.76 13.72 -7.53
CA PRO A 48 -8.05 14.47 -6.32
C PRO A 48 -8.80 15.75 -6.68
N LEU A 49 -9.75 16.14 -5.82
CA LEU A 49 -10.46 17.40 -5.98
C LEU A 49 -9.52 18.58 -5.70
N PRO A 50 -9.75 19.76 -6.31
CA PRO A 50 -8.98 20.97 -6.00
C PRO A 50 -9.07 21.32 -4.51
N ASP A 51 -7.95 21.74 -3.93
CA ASP A 51 -7.87 22.05 -2.50
C ASP A 51 -8.90 23.09 -2.00
N PRO A 52 -9.25 24.17 -2.75
CA PRO A 52 -10.30 25.08 -2.31
C PRO A 52 -11.67 24.40 -2.13
N LEU A 53 -12.01 23.48 -3.03
CA LEU A 53 -13.26 22.73 -2.96
C LEU A 53 -13.22 21.70 -1.81
N ARG A 54 -12.11 20.96 -1.69
CA ARG A 54 -11.90 20.04 -0.56
C ARG A 54 -12.02 20.76 0.77
N PHE A 55 -11.36 21.92 0.90
CA PHE A 55 -11.40 22.74 2.10
C PHE A 55 -12.80 23.24 2.41
N ALA A 56 -13.53 23.79 1.44
CA ALA A 56 -14.90 24.27 1.66
C ALA A 56 -15.83 23.16 2.17
N LEU A 57 -15.76 21.97 1.56
CA LEU A 57 -16.57 20.82 1.98
C LEU A 57 -16.14 20.28 3.36
N ALA A 58 -14.84 20.18 3.61
CA ALA A 58 -14.29 19.70 4.88
C ALA A 58 -14.55 20.70 6.03
N ASP A 59 -14.47 22.01 5.78
CA ASP A 59 -14.78 23.06 6.76
C ASP A 59 -16.28 23.07 7.10
N ALA A 60 -17.16 22.96 6.09
CA ALA A 60 -18.60 22.83 6.32
C ALA A 60 -18.91 21.62 7.21
N LEU A 61 -18.27 20.48 6.94
CA LEU A 61 -18.41 19.28 7.76
C LEU A 61 -17.88 19.50 9.18
N SER A 62 -16.71 20.14 9.32
CA SER A 62 -16.09 20.43 10.61
C SER A 62 -16.99 21.32 11.47
N ARG A 63 -17.57 22.38 10.90
CA ARG A 63 -18.52 23.25 11.60
C ARG A 63 -19.79 22.51 12.00
N ALA A 64 -20.31 21.64 11.14
CA ALA A 64 -21.51 20.88 11.43
C ALA A 64 -21.31 19.83 12.55
N LEU A 65 -20.16 19.15 12.58
CA LEU A 65 -19.89 18.07 13.54
C LEU A 65 -19.22 18.55 14.83
N PHE A 66 -18.24 19.43 14.72
CA PHE A 66 -17.37 19.83 15.82
C PHE A 66 -17.62 21.27 16.30
N GLN A 67 -18.53 22.01 15.65
CA GLN A 67 -18.82 23.42 15.97
C GLN A 67 -17.57 24.32 15.89
N ALA A 68 -16.56 23.89 15.14
CA ALA A 68 -15.27 24.57 15.00
C ALA A 68 -14.84 24.64 13.53
N PRO A 69 -14.27 25.78 13.10
CA PRO A 69 -13.72 25.91 11.77
C PRO A 69 -12.47 25.03 11.62
N LEU A 70 -12.24 24.56 10.40
CA LEU A 70 -11.03 23.86 10.05
C LEU A 70 -9.86 24.85 9.96
N PRO A 71 -8.66 24.52 10.48
CA PRO A 71 -7.48 25.35 10.31
C PRO A 71 -7.17 25.57 8.82
N PRO A 72 -6.76 26.78 8.42
CA PRO A 72 -6.41 27.05 7.02
C PRO A 72 -5.25 26.13 6.59
N PRO A 73 -5.22 25.67 5.32
CA PRO A 73 -4.14 24.80 4.84
C PRO A 73 -2.80 25.52 4.95
N ALA A 74 -1.79 24.85 5.52
CA ALA A 74 -0.46 25.42 5.73
C ALA A 74 0.39 25.55 4.44
N GLY A 75 -0.24 25.54 3.25
CA GLY A 75 0.45 25.40 1.96
C GLY A 75 0.91 23.97 1.67
N PRO A 76 1.66 23.75 0.58
CA PRO A 76 2.15 22.42 0.20
C PRO A 76 3.25 21.95 1.17
N THR A 77 2.88 21.07 2.10
CA THR A 77 3.80 20.49 3.11
C THR A 77 4.35 19.12 2.70
N GLY A 78 3.79 18.49 1.67
CA GLY A 78 4.04 17.08 1.34
C GLY A 78 3.41 16.09 2.33
N SER A 79 2.65 16.58 3.33
CA SER A 79 1.86 15.77 4.26
C SER A 79 0.56 15.28 3.61
N GLY A 80 0.13 14.07 3.97
CA GLY A 80 -1.23 13.57 3.75
C GLY A 80 -2.01 13.34 5.05
N ASP A 81 -1.60 13.99 6.15
CA ASP A 81 -2.14 13.83 7.50
C ASP A 81 -2.54 15.18 8.13
N THR A 82 -2.75 16.24 7.32
CA THR A 82 -3.19 17.53 7.85
C THR A 82 -4.62 17.45 8.40
N ALA A 83 -5.05 18.48 9.15
CA ALA A 83 -6.44 18.58 9.59
C ALA A 83 -7.42 18.49 8.41
N LEU A 84 -7.08 19.10 7.28
CA LEU A 84 -7.83 19.01 6.03
C LEU A 84 -7.89 17.57 5.51
N ASP A 85 -6.78 16.83 5.53
CA ASP A 85 -6.75 15.46 5.03
C ASP A 85 -7.61 14.51 5.86
N TRP A 86 -7.56 14.63 7.18
CA TRP A 86 -8.41 13.86 8.09
C TRP A 86 -9.88 14.23 7.96
N ALA A 87 -10.22 15.52 7.90
CA ALA A 87 -11.59 15.97 7.69
C ALA A 87 -12.14 15.52 6.33
N TRP A 88 -11.31 15.54 5.29
CA TRP A 88 -11.67 15.04 3.96
C TRP A 88 -11.90 13.53 3.97
N THR A 89 -11.03 12.75 4.60
CA THR A 89 -11.24 11.29 4.77
C THR A 89 -12.51 10.99 5.56
N LEU A 90 -12.81 11.75 6.61
CA LEU A 90 -14.07 11.64 7.33
C LEU A 90 -15.28 11.95 6.43
N ALA A 91 -15.21 12.98 5.59
CA ALA A 91 -16.26 13.29 4.62
C ALA A 91 -16.52 12.11 3.67
N LEU A 92 -15.46 11.53 3.11
CA LEU A 92 -15.57 10.35 2.23
C LEU A 92 -16.15 9.13 2.97
N LEU A 93 -15.78 8.94 4.24
CA LEU A 93 -16.31 7.89 5.10
C LEU A 93 -17.82 8.06 5.29
N LEU A 94 -18.28 9.25 5.67
CA LEU A 94 -19.70 9.55 5.91
C LEU A 94 -20.54 9.42 4.64
N VAL A 95 -20.06 9.97 3.52
CA VAL A 95 -20.73 9.83 2.21
C VAL A 95 -20.84 8.36 1.83
N SER A 96 -19.80 7.57 2.09
CA SER A 96 -19.80 6.15 1.79
C SER A 96 -20.71 5.35 2.71
N LEU A 97 -20.80 5.70 4.00
CA LEU A 97 -21.73 5.08 4.95
C LEU A 97 -23.17 5.30 4.52
N LEU A 98 -23.53 6.55 4.19
CA LEU A 98 -24.87 6.91 3.72
C LEU A 98 -25.17 6.25 2.37
N GLY A 99 -24.28 6.38 1.39
CA GLY A 99 -24.44 5.78 0.07
C GLY A 99 -24.50 4.25 0.12
N GLY A 100 -23.69 3.62 0.97
CA GLY A 100 -23.73 2.19 1.24
C GLY A 100 -25.04 1.75 1.86
N ALA A 101 -25.56 2.49 2.86
CA ALA A 101 -26.83 2.18 3.49
C ALA A 101 -28.00 2.29 2.50
N VAL A 102 -28.05 3.38 1.73
CA VAL A 102 -29.04 3.57 0.67
C VAL A 102 -28.95 2.44 -0.36
N TRP A 103 -27.75 2.08 -0.80
CA TRP A 103 -27.56 0.96 -1.72
C TRP A 103 -28.04 -0.37 -1.13
N THR A 104 -27.77 -0.66 0.15
CA THR A 104 -28.24 -1.90 0.79
C THR A 104 -29.75 -1.98 0.89
N VAL A 105 -30.41 -0.85 1.17
CA VAL A 105 -31.88 -0.79 1.29
C VAL A 105 -32.54 -0.98 -0.08
N LEU A 106 -32.00 -0.33 -1.12
CA LEU A 106 -32.54 -0.35 -2.48
C LEU A 106 -32.25 -1.66 -3.22
N ASP A 107 -31.03 -2.20 -3.10
CA ASP A 107 -30.62 -3.44 -3.75
C ASP A 107 -30.58 -4.60 -2.75
N ARG A 108 -31.74 -5.24 -2.59
CA ARG A 108 -31.88 -6.41 -1.71
C ARG A 108 -31.37 -7.71 -2.34
N ARG A 109 -30.85 -7.67 -3.56
CA ARG A 109 -30.32 -8.85 -4.25
C ARG A 109 -29.00 -9.30 -3.60
N PRO A 110 -28.61 -10.58 -3.73
CA PRO A 110 -27.27 -11.00 -3.34
C PRO A 110 -26.22 -10.23 -4.16
N PRO A 111 -25.06 -9.88 -3.56
CA PRO A 111 -24.05 -9.12 -4.27
C PRO A 111 -23.59 -9.84 -5.53
N ARG A 112 -23.54 -9.10 -6.64
CA ARG A 112 -23.12 -9.66 -7.92
C ARG A 112 -21.65 -10.09 -7.81
N PRO A 113 -21.26 -11.29 -8.31
CA PRO A 113 -19.86 -11.68 -8.42
C PRO A 113 -18.99 -10.65 -9.17
N ARG A 114 -19.60 -9.85 -10.05
CA ARG A 114 -18.93 -8.75 -10.75
C ARG A 114 -18.43 -7.66 -9.80
N LEU A 115 -19.16 -7.34 -8.72
CA LEU A 115 -18.76 -6.27 -7.80
C LEU A 115 -17.45 -6.60 -7.07
N THR A 116 -17.34 -7.82 -6.53
CA THR A 116 -16.11 -8.27 -5.85
C THR A 116 -14.93 -8.37 -6.81
N LEU A 117 -15.17 -8.77 -8.06
CA LEU A 117 -14.16 -8.78 -9.11
C LEU A 117 -13.68 -7.35 -9.45
N THR A 118 -14.60 -6.40 -9.64
CA THR A 118 -14.28 -5.00 -9.92
C THR A 118 -13.54 -4.36 -8.74
N LEU A 119 -14.00 -4.57 -7.51
CA LEU A 119 -13.30 -4.11 -6.31
C LEU A 119 -11.87 -4.65 -6.27
N SER A 120 -11.70 -5.97 -6.46
CA SER A 120 -10.37 -6.58 -6.50
C SER A 120 -9.48 -5.95 -7.56
N GLN A 121 -10.00 -5.66 -8.76
CA GLN A 121 -9.23 -5.00 -9.82
C GLN A 121 -8.80 -3.59 -9.46
N VAL A 122 -9.70 -2.77 -8.90
CA VAL A 122 -9.41 -1.39 -8.47
C VAL A 122 -8.33 -1.38 -7.39
N LEU A 123 -8.49 -2.20 -6.35
CA LEU A 123 -7.50 -2.28 -5.25
C LEU A 123 -6.14 -2.77 -5.73
N ARG A 124 -6.12 -3.74 -6.65
CA ARG A 124 -4.88 -4.23 -7.27
C ARG A 124 -4.18 -3.11 -8.04
N VAL A 125 -4.89 -2.37 -8.87
CA VAL A 125 -4.31 -1.26 -9.64
C VAL A 125 -3.76 -0.18 -8.71
N ALA A 126 -4.51 0.20 -7.68
CA ALA A 126 -4.08 1.17 -6.68
C ALA A 126 -2.79 0.71 -5.96
N LEU A 127 -2.75 -0.53 -5.46
CA LEU A 127 -1.56 -1.08 -4.81
C LEU A 127 -0.36 -1.15 -5.75
N ILE A 128 -0.54 -1.64 -6.99
CA ILE A 128 0.55 -1.72 -7.98
C ILE A 128 1.13 -0.33 -8.23
N TRP A 129 0.27 0.65 -8.46
CA TRP A 129 0.67 2.01 -8.76
C TRP A 129 1.47 2.64 -7.61
N TRP A 130 0.91 2.64 -6.41
CA TRP A 130 1.51 3.34 -5.28
C TRP A 130 2.73 2.62 -4.72
N LEU A 131 2.70 1.29 -4.59
CA LEU A 131 3.86 0.53 -4.15
C LEU A 131 5.02 0.63 -5.16
N ALA A 132 4.72 0.72 -6.47
CA ALA A 132 5.75 0.99 -7.46
C ALA A 132 6.36 2.38 -7.31
N ILE A 133 5.55 3.45 -7.18
CA ILE A 133 6.07 4.82 -7.05
C ILE A 133 6.95 4.96 -5.80
N TYR A 134 6.44 4.58 -4.63
CA TYR A 134 7.17 4.69 -3.38
C TYR A 134 8.40 3.76 -3.37
N GLY A 135 8.26 2.52 -3.85
CA GLY A 135 9.36 1.57 -3.90
C GLY A 135 10.49 1.99 -4.85
N LEU A 136 10.14 2.45 -6.06
CA LEU A 136 11.10 2.91 -7.06
C LEU A 136 11.90 4.14 -6.58
N SER A 137 11.26 5.04 -5.83
CA SER A 137 11.91 6.23 -5.27
C SER A 137 13.00 5.91 -4.24
N LYS A 138 13.07 4.67 -3.72
CA LYS A 138 14.13 4.26 -2.79
C LYS A 138 15.39 3.78 -3.51
N PHE A 139 15.29 3.36 -4.77
CA PHE A 139 16.45 2.87 -5.54
C PHE A 139 17.43 3.99 -5.89
N ASN A 140 16.94 5.21 -6.08
CA ASN A 140 17.76 6.40 -6.33
C ASN A 140 17.99 7.25 -5.07
N PHE A 141 17.68 6.73 -3.87
CA PHE A 141 17.71 7.46 -2.60
C PHE A 141 16.81 8.71 -2.56
N GLY A 142 15.82 8.81 -3.44
CA GLY A 142 14.94 9.97 -3.54
C GLY A 142 14.02 10.15 -2.33
N GLN A 143 13.63 9.07 -1.66
CA GLN A 143 12.72 9.17 -0.50
C GLN A 143 13.40 9.65 0.79
N PHE A 144 14.55 9.06 1.13
CA PHE A 144 15.25 9.36 2.39
C PHE A 144 16.50 10.24 2.21
N GLY A 145 17.01 10.33 0.98
CA GLY A 145 18.29 10.96 0.70
C GLY A 145 19.49 10.11 1.13
N LEU A 146 20.67 10.67 0.91
CA LEU A 146 21.90 10.28 1.58
C LEU A 146 22.16 11.23 2.76
N LEU A 147 22.94 10.81 3.75
CA LEU A 147 23.25 11.63 4.91
C LEU A 147 23.96 12.93 4.50
N GLY A 148 23.32 14.07 4.74
CA GLY A 148 23.93 15.39 4.56
C GLY A 148 24.71 15.84 5.80
N SER A 149 25.69 16.74 5.65
CA SER A 149 26.47 17.28 6.81
C SER A 149 25.58 17.98 7.83
N GLY A 150 24.68 18.87 7.39
CA GLY A 150 23.77 19.56 8.29
C GLY A 150 22.83 18.65 9.08
N GLN A 151 22.56 17.42 8.61
CA GLN A 151 21.79 16.43 9.36
C GLN A 151 22.59 15.80 10.50
N LEU A 152 23.92 15.76 10.38
CA LEU A 152 24.83 15.25 11.41
C LEU A 152 25.14 16.31 12.47
N ASP A 153 25.08 17.59 12.10
CA ASP A 153 25.26 18.71 13.03
C ASP A 153 24.05 18.89 13.98
N THR A 154 22.88 18.35 13.61
CA THR A 154 21.66 18.48 14.42
C THR A 154 21.75 17.57 15.65
N PRO A 155 21.72 18.10 16.89
CA PRO A 155 21.75 17.31 18.11
C PRO A 155 20.62 16.27 18.16
N TYR A 156 20.88 15.13 18.79
CA TYR A 156 19.89 14.06 18.90
C TYR A 156 18.62 14.54 19.62
N GLY A 157 18.77 15.35 20.68
CA GLY A 157 17.65 15.92 21.44
C GLY A 157 16.81 16.96 20.68
N GLU A 158 17.34 17.53 19.59
CA GLU A 158 16.63 18.49 18.74
C GLU A 158 16.01 17.84 17.49
N SER A 159 16.25 16.54 17.30
CA SER A 159 15.78 15.83 16.12
C SER A 159 14.29 15.49 16.25
N SER A 160 13.49 15.82 15.23
CA SER A 160 12.12 15.35 15.16
C SER A 160 12.08 13.81 14.98
N PRO A 161 10.99 13.13 15.39
CA PRO A 161 10.86 11.68 15.19
C PRO A 161 11.06 11.26 13.73
N MET A 162 10.44 11.98 12.79
CA MET A 162 10.62 11.73 11.36
C MET A 162 12.07 11.99 10.93
N GLY A 163 12.68 13.08 11.40
CA GLY A 163 14.07 13.40 11.08
C GLY A 163 15.04 12.32 11.53
N LEU A 164 14.81 11.73 12.71
CA LEU A 164 15.58 10.61 13.23
C LEU A 164 15.45 9.37 12.33
N LEU A 165 14.21 9.02 11.95
CA LEU A 165 13.95 7.90 11.03
C LEU A 165 14.62 8.13 9.66
N TRP A 166 14.53 9.34 9.11
CA TRP A 166 15.13 9.69 7.82
C TRP A 166 16.65 9.53 7.85
N ARG A 167 17.31 9.96 8.94
CA ARG A 167 18.76 9.78 9.11
C ARG A 167 19.13 8.31 9.29
N PHE A 168 18.33 7.53 10.03
CA PHE A 168 18.52 6.10 10.17
C PHE A 168 18.49 5.39 8.79
N MET A 169 17.47 5.68 7.98
CA MET A 169 17.36 5.14 6.62
C MET A 169 18.49 5.66 5.72
N GLY A 170 18.78 6.97 5.79
CA GLY A 170 19.82 7.67 5.05
C GLY A 170 21.22 7.11 5.30
N ALA A 171 21.50 6.67 6.54
CA ALA A 171 22.77 6.09 6.95
C ALA A 171 23.10 4.76 6.26
N SER A 172 22.10 4.04 5.76
CA SER A 172 22.29 2.72 5.17
C SER A 172 21.67 2.64 3.77
N PRO A 173 22.44 3.00 2.71
CA PRO A 173 22.01 2.87 1.32
C PRO A 173 21.50 1.46 0.96
N GLY A 174 22.15 0.41 1.48
CA GLY A 174 21.72 -0.97 1.27
C GLY A 174 20.35 -1.27 1.91
N TYR A 175 20.07 -0.71 3.09
CA TYR A 175 18.77 -0.87 3.74
C TYR A 175 17.67 -0.11 2.98
N GLN A 176 17.97 1.06 2.40
CA GLN A 176 17.04 1.77 1.53
C GLN A 176 16.64 0.92 0.31
N TRP A 177 17.60 0.25 -0.34
CA TRP A 177 17.30 -0.66 -1.44
C TRP A 177 16.47 -1.86 -1.02
N LEU A 178 16.76 -2.48 0.13
CA LEU A 178 15.93 -3.57 0.67
C LEU A 178 14.49 -3.11 0.93
N ALA A 179 14.31 -1.92 1.50
CA ALA A 179 12.98 -1.32 1.67
C ALA A 179 12.30 -1.05 0.32
N GLY A 180 13.05 -0.62 -0.70
CA GLY A 180 12.56 -0.48 -2.07
C GLY A 180 12.07 -1.79 -2.67
N VAL A 181 12.84 -2.87 -2.51
CA VAL A 181 12.46 -4.21 -2.95
C VAL A 181 11.19 -4.69 -2.23
N ALA A 182 11.09 -4.44 -0.91
CA ALA A 182 9.92 -4.84 -0.12
C ALA A 182 8.61 -4.21 -0.62
N GLU A 183 8.67 -3.04 -1.26
CA GLU A 183 7.51 -2.36 -1.87
C GLU A 183 7.33 -2.72 -3.37
N VAL A 184 8.40 -2.82 -4.16
CA VAL A 184 8.29 -3.17 -5.59
C VAL A 184 7.88 -4.63 -5.80
N LEU A 185 8.36 -5.55 -4.97
CA LEU A 185 8.04 -6.98 -5.06
C LEU A 185 6.53 -7.27 -5.06
N PRO A 186 5.72 -6.78 -4.08
CA PRO A 186 4.28 -6.98 -4.12
C PRO A 186 3.63 -6.34 -5.35
N ALA A 187 4.10 -5.18 -5.83
CA ALA A 187 3.60 -4.58 -7.07
C ALA A 187 3.80 -5.50 -8.29
N LEU A 188 4.99 -6.11 -8.43
CA LEU A 188 5.28 -7.09 -9.48
C LEU A 188 4.39 -8.33 -9.38
N LEU A 189 4.18 -8.85 -8.17
CA LEU A 189 3.32 -10.01 -7.94
C LEU A 189 1.84 -9.71 -8.24
N LEU A 190 1.36 -8.49 -7.95
CA LEU A 190 -0.03 -8.10 -8.17
C LEU A 190 -0.38 -7.91 -9.65
N LEU A 191 0.60 -7.65 -10.53
CA LEU A 191 0.40 -7.60 -12.00
C LEU A 191 -0.12 -8.93 -12.55
N HIS A 192 0.39 -10.05 -12.01
CA HIS A 192 0.06 -11.38 -12.50
C HIS A 192 -1.11 -11.97 -11.73
N ARG A 193 -2.20 -12.28 -12.45
CA ARG A 193 -3.45 -12.84 -11.86
C ARG A 193 -3.25 -14.12 -11.03
N ARG A 194 -2.13 -14.84 -11.22
CA ARG A 194 -1.82 -16.09 -10.51
C ARG A 194 -1.19 -15.85 -9.14
N THR A 195 -0.56 -14.70 -8.94
CA THR A 195 0.22 -14.36 -7.75
C THR A 195 -0.43 -13.26 -6.91
N VAL A 196 -1.67 -12.88 -7.20
CA VAL A 196 -2.40 -11.80 -6.49
C VAL A 196 -2.42 -12.02 -4.98
N THR A 197 -2.79 -13.22 -4.53
CA THR A 197 -2.88 -13.53 -3.11
C THR A 197 -1.51 -13.41 -2.43
N LEU A 198 -0.44 -13.89 -3.08
CA LEU A 198 0.93 -13.75 -2.57
C LEU A 198 1.38 -12.27 -2.56
N GLY A 199 1.10 -11.53 -3.63
CA GLY A 199 1.38 -10.10 -3.71
C GLY A 199 0.64 -9.30 -2.62
N ALA A 200 -0.62 -9.64 -2.34
CA ALA A 200 -1.39 -9.03 -1.27
C ALA A 200 -0.85 -9.39 0.13
N LEU A 201 -0.34 -10.61 0.34
CA LEU A 201 0.31 -10.99 1.59
C LEU A 201 1.59 -10.17 1.82
N VAL A 202 2.46 -10.12 0.82
CA VAL A 202 3.71 -9.34 0.89
C VAL A 202 3.37 -7.85 1.07
N ALA A 203 2.39 -7.32 0.35
CA ALA A 203 1.93 -5.94 0.51
C ALA A 203 1.42 -5.66 1.93
N ALA A 204 0.65 -6.58 2.53
CA ALA A 204 0.14 -6.41 3.89
C ALA A 204 1.29 -6.37 4.91
N VAL A 205 2.28 -7.25 4.78
CA VAL A 205 3.46 -7.23 5.67
C VAL A 205 4.25 -5.94 5.49
N THR A 206 4.58 -5.56 4.25
CA THR A 206 5.32 -4.33 3.95
C THR A 206 4.57 -3.10 4.45
N MET A 207 3.27 -2.98 4.18
CA MET A 207 2.46 -1.84 4.59
C MET A 207 2.20 -1.80 6.09
N THR A 208 2.20 -2.94 6.78
CA THR A 208 2.18 -2.95 8.24
C THR A 208 3.44 -2.30 8.79
N ASN A 209 4.62 -2.64 8.24
CA ASN A 209 5.87 -2.02 8.66
C ASN A 209 5.92 -0.51 8.32
N VAL A 210 5.51 -0.13 7.10
CA VAL A 210 5.45 1.30 6.70
C VAL A 210 4.47 2.08 7.56
N LEU A 211 3.29 1.54 7.86
CA LEU A 211 2.32 2.18 8.74
C LEU A 211 2.87 2.31 10.17
N ALA A 212 3.54 1.28 10.70
CA ALA A 212 4.16 1.35 12.01
C ALA A 212 5.22 2.46 12.07
N LEU A 213 6.10 2.55 11.06
CA LEU A 213 7.05 3.65 10.96
C LEU A 213 6.34 5.00 10.92
N ASN A 214 5.25 5.13 10.16
CA ASN A 214 4.52 6.38 10.05
C ASN A 214 3.85 6.80 11.36
N LEU A 215 3.30 5.85 12.11
CA LEU A 215 2.65 6.09 13.40
C LEU A 215 3.66 6.43 14.48
N PHE A 216 4.73 5.65 14.61
CA PHE A 216 5.65 5.73 15.74
C PHE A 216 6.79 6.74 15.55
N TYR A 217 7.10 7.13 14.31
CA TYR A 217 8.06 8.21 13.99
C TYR A 217 7.38 9.45 13.42
N ASP A 218 6.07 9.59 13.62
CA ASP A 218 5.27 10.74 13.19
C ASP A 218 5.51 11.17 11.73
N VAL A 219 5.65 10.20 10.83
CA VAL A 219 5.76 10.49 9.40
C VAL A 219 4.37 10.87 8.89
N PRO A 220 4.20 12.00 8.21
CA PRO A 220 2.88 12.58 7.95
C PRO A 220 2.19 11.97 6.71
N VAL A 221 2.15 10.64 6.63
CA VAL A 221 1.48 9.83 5.59
C VAL A 221 0.81 8.57 6.18
N LYS A 222 0.34 8.65 7.43
CA LYS A 222 -0.33 7.56 8.18
C LYS A 222 -1.66 7.21 7.54
N ASN A 223 -2.45 8.21 7.16
CA ASN A 223 -3.75 8.01 6.52
C ASN A 223 -3.59 7.19 5.25
N PHE A 224 -2.65 7.58 4.40
CA PHE A 224 -2.43 6.90 3.12
C PHE A 224 -1.89 5.48 3.27
N SER A 225 -0.86 5.26 4.09
CA SER A 225 -0.32 3.91 4.31
C SER A 225 -1.34 2.97 4.97
N ALA A 226 -2.21 3.49 5.84
CA ALA A 226 -3.31 2.71 6.41
C ALA A 226 -4.30 2.22 5.35
N HIS A 227 -4.61 3.04 4.34
CA HIS A 227 -5.52 2.65 3.25
C HIS A 227 -4.88 1.67 2.26
N LEU A 228 -3.57 1.75 2.02
CA LEU A 228 -2.85 0.72 1.27
C LEU A 228 -2.87 -0.61 2.04
N LEU A 229 -2.60 -0.60 3.35
CA LEU A 229 -2.71 -1.79 4.19
C LEU A 229 -4.14 -2.36 4.15
N LEU A 230 -5.15 -1.52 4.36
CA LEU A 230 -6.56 -1.92 4.29
C LEU A 230 -6.88 -2.57 2.94
N SER A 231 -6.37 -2.02 1.84
CA SER A 231 -6.57 -2.57 0.49
C SER A 231 -5.96 -3.96 0.33
N ALA A 232 -4.74 -4.15 0.84
CA ALA A 232 -4.09 -5.47 0.84
C ALA A 232 -4.90 -6.47 1.70
N LEU A 233 -5.35 -6.06 2.89
CA LEU A 233 -6.18 -6.90 3.76
C LEU A 233 -7.54 -7.24 3.14
N VAL A 234 -8.17 -6.30 2.42
CA VAL A 234 -9.43 -6.56 1.70
C VAL A 234 -9.20 -7.55 0.56
N LEU A 235 -8.11 -7.45 -0.21
CA LEU A 235 -7.77 -8.47 -1.20
C LEU A 235 -7.59 -9.85 -0.58
N LEU A 236 -6.91 -9.93 0.57
CA LEU A 236 -6.78 -11.19 1.32
C LEU A 236 -8.13 -11.70 1.83
N ALA A 237 -9.00 -10.81 2.29
CA ALA A 237 -10.35 -11.17 2.75
C ALA A 237 -11.21 -11.74 1.61
N LEU A 238 -11.07 -11.21 0.38
CA LEU A 238 -11.74 -11.77 -0.81
C LEU A 238 -11.25 -13.19 -1.14
N ASP A 239 -10.00 -13.51 -0.80
CA ASP A 239 -9.39 -14.84 -0.95
C ASP A 239 -9.39 -15.68 0.36
N ALA A 240 -10.11 -15.25 1.40
CA ALA A 240 -10.01 -15.84 2.75
C ALA A 240 -10.29 -17.35 2.80
N ARG A 241 -11.18 -17.86 1.94
CA ARG A 241 -11.45 -19.31 1.84
C ARG A 241 -10.18 -20.10 1.47
N ARG A 242 -9.36 -19.58 0.56
CA ARG A 242 -8.11 -20.20 0.11
C ARG A 242 -7.01 -20.05 1.16
N LEU A 243 -6.93 -18.90 1.81
CA LEU A 243 -5.97 -18.66 2.89
C LEU A 243 -6.24 -19.59 4.08
N ARG A 244 -7.51 -19.72 4.49
CA ARG A 244 -7.90 -20.67 5.54
C ARG A 244 -7.49 -22.09 5.17
N ALA A 245 -7.79 -22.51 3.94
CA ALA A 245 -7.45 -23.84 3.46
C ALA A 245 -5.94 -24.10 3.42
N LEU A 246 -5.14 -23.11 3.02
CA LEU A 246 -3.68 -23.18 3.06
C LEU A 246 -3.17 -23.45 4.49
N VAL A 247 -3.73 -22.77 5.48
CA VAL A 247 -3.32 -22.91 6.89
C VAL A 247 -3.84 -24.20 7.51
N THR A 248 -5.07 -24.61 7.18
CA THR A 248 -5.70 -25.81 7.77
C THR A 248 -5.40 -27.10 6.99
N GLY A 249 -4.62 -27.04 5.91
CA GLY A 249 -4.41 -28.18 4.99
C GLY A 249 -5.68 -28.64 4.26
N GLY A 250 -6.69 -27.77 4.16
CA GLY A 250 -7.97 -28.10 3.53
C GLY A 250 -7.89 -28.06 2.01
N ALA A 251 -8.67 -28.90 1.33
CA ALA A 251 -8.86 -28.81 -0.11
C ALA A 251 -9.87 -27.68 -0.44
N VAL A 252 -9.56 -26.88 -1.46
CA VAL A 252 -10.50 -25.90 -2.04
C VAL A 252 -10.60 -26.17 -3.53
N PRO A 253 -11.81 -26.17 -4.10
CA PRO A 253 -11.97 -26.37 -5.54
C PRO A 253 -11.12 -25.40 -6.35
N ALA A 254 -10.57 -25.92 -7.45
CA ALA A 254 -9.87 -25.11 -8.43
C ALA A 254 -10.82 -23.99 -8.89
N GLN A 255 -10.32 -22.75 -8.92
CA GLN A 255 -11.13 -21.66 -9.44
C GLN A 255 -11.25 -21.86 -10.95
N GLU A 256 -12.48 -21.94 -11.47
CA GLU A 256 -12.73 -21.86 -12.89
C GLU A 256 -12.33 -20.47 -13.39
N ARG A 257 -11.08 -20.37 -13.86
CA ARG A 257 -10.54 -19.11 -14.38
C ARG A 257 -10.85 -19.03 -15.85
N ARG A 258 -11.65 -18.03 -16.23
CA ARG A 258 -11.77 -17.67 -17.65
C ARG A 258 -10.38 -17.45 -18.25
N PRO A 259 -10.12 -17.90 -19.49
CA PRO A 259 -8.88 -17.60 -20.18
C PRO A 259 -8.68 -16.08 -20.19
N GLN A 260 -7.49 -15.61 -19.79
CA GLN A 260 -7.18 -14.19 -19.87
C GLN A 260 -6.84 -13.87 -21.32
N PRO A 261 -7.36 -12.76 -21.89
CA PRO A 261 -6.97 -12.33 -23.22
C PRO A 261 -5.45 -12.21 -23.34
N ARG A 262 -4.87 -12.69 -24.44
CA ARG A 262 -3.41 -12.65 -24.67
C ARG A 262 -2.84 -11.23 -24.50
N VAL A 263 -3.61 -10.22 -24.91
CA VAL A 263 -3.29 -8.80 -24.73
C VAL A 263 -3.07 -8.45 -23.27
N MET A 264 -3.96 -8.86 -22.35
CA MET A 264 -3.79 -8.53 -20.92
C MET A 264 -2.59 -9.26 -20.30
N THR A 265 -2.28 -10.47 -20.75
CA THR A 265 -1.06 -11.19 -20.32
C THR A 265 0.19 -10.48 -20.83
N ALA A 266 0.20 -10.05 -22.10
CA ALA A 266 1.30 -9.28 -22.67
C ALA A 266 1.50 -7.95 -21.93
N LEU A 267 0.42 -7.21 -21.64
CA LEU A 267 0.47 -5.97 -20.87
C LEU A 267 1.05 -6.18 -19.46
N ALA A 268 0.71 -7.27 -18.78
CA ALA A 268 1.28 -7.58 -17.46
C ALA A 268 2.80 -7.83 -17.53
N TRP A 269 3.28 -8.52 -18.57
CA TRP A 269 4.71 -8.73 -18.80
C TRP A 269 5.43 -7.45 -19.24
N LEU A 270 4.82 -6.63 -20.08
CA LEU A 270 5.35 -5.32 -20.43
C LEU A 270 5.47 -4.41 -19.20
N ALA A 271 4.45 -4.36 -18.35
CA ALA A 271 4.49 -3.63 -17.09
C ALA A 271 5.56 -4.19 -16.13
N THR A 272 5.72 -5.52 -16.09
CA THR A 272 6.80 -6.17 -15.32
C THR A 272 8.17 -5.72 -15.81
N ALA A 273 8.42 -5.78 -17.12
CA ALA A 273 9.66 -5.33 -17.74
C ALA A 273 9.90 -3.83 -17.52
N ALA A 274 8.86 -3.01 -17.63
CA ALA A 274 8.94 -1.57 -17.38
C ALA A 274 9.29 -1.25 -15.91
N LEU A 275 8.66 -1.93 -14.94
CA LEU A 275 8.98 -1.74 -13.52
C LEU A 275 10.41 -2.19 -13.18
N LEU A 276 10.85 -3.33 -13.72
CA LEU A 276 12.23 -3.80 -13.52
C LEU A 276 13.25 -2.87 -14.19
N GLY A 277 12.95 -2.39 -15.40
CA GLY A 277 13.78 -1.41 -16.11
C GLY A 277 13.86 -0.08 -15.37
N ALA A 278 12.73 0.42 -14.84
CA ALA A 278 12.69 1.61 -14.00
C ALA A 278 13.49 1.42 -12.71
N ALA A 279 13.36 0.28 -12.03
CA ALA A 279 14.14 -0.04 -10.84
C ALA A 279 15.65 -0.07 -11.15
N ALA A 280 16.06 -0.68 -12.26
CA ALA A 280 17.45 -0.69 -12.69
C ALA A 280 17.98 0.70 -13.03
N LEU A 281 17.19 1.53 -13.71
CA LEU A 281 17.55 2.91 -14.03
C LEU A 281 17.71 3.74 -12.75
N GLN A 282 16.76 3.65 -11.83
CA GLN A 282 16.81 4.34 -10.53
C GLN A 282 17.95 3.83 -9.66
N ALA A 283 18.26 2.53 -9.69
CA ALA A 283 19.42 1.99 -9.00
C ALA A 283 20.72 2.52 -9.59
N ARG A 284 20.80 2.67 -10.93
CA ARG A 284 21.95 3.26 -11.60
C ARG A 284 22.14 4.74 -11.23
N THR A 285 21.07 5.53 -11.20
CA THR A 285 21.13 6.93 -10.77
C THR A 285 21.52 7.04 -9.30
N GLY A 286 20.95 6.20 -8.43
CA GLY A 286 21.33 6.08 -7.03
C GLY A 286 22.80 5.72 -6.85
N LEU A 287 23.29 4.69 -7.54
CA LEU A 287 24.70 4.28 -7.51
C LEU A 287 25.65 5.41 -7.91
N ALA A 288 25.30 6.19 -8.95
CA ALA A 288 26.09 7.35 -9.34
C ALA A 288 26.10 8.41 -8.23
N ALA A 289 24.95 8.74 -7.64
CA ALA A 289 24.85 9.68 -6.52
C ALA A 289 25.65 9.21 -5.31
N LEU A 290 25.55 7.93 -4.94
CA LEU A 290 26.30 7.33 -3.84
C LEU A 290 27.81 7.32 -4.10
N HIS A 291 28.23 7.10 -5.36
CA HIS A 291 29.64 7.16 -5.71
C HIS A 291 30.20 8.58 -5.53
N THR A 292 29.48 9.59 -6.03
CA THR A 292 29.84 11.00 -5.82
C THR A 292 29.85 11.39 -4.35
N ASP A 293 28.85 10.95 -3.58
CA ASP A 293 28.76 11.19 -2.14
C ASP A 293 29.93 10.56 -1.39
N ARG A 294 30.28 9.30 -1.70
CA ARG A 294 31.43 8.61 -1.11
C ARG A 294 32.76 9.28 -1.44
N GLN A 295 32.94 9.77 -2.66
CA GLN A 295 34.15 10.53 -3.03
C GLN A 295 34.29 11.82 -2.21
N ARG A 296 33.18 12.53 -1.97
CA ARG A 296 33.18 13.75 -1.14
C ARG A 296 33.44 13.46 0.33
N THR A 297 32.97 12.31 0.82
CA THR A 297 32.97 11.97 2.25
C THR A 297 34.17 11.14 2.70
N GLN A 298 35.01 10.65 1.79
CA GLN A 298 36.28 9.98 2.11
C GLN A 298 37.19 10.80 3.03
N VAL A 299 37.09 12.14 2.98
CA VAL A 299 37.85 13.07 3.83
C VAL A 299 36.93 13.77 4.85
N SER A 300 35.70 13.27 5.05
CA SER A 300 34.78 13.87 6.01
C SER A 300 35.31 13.71 7.43
N ALA A 301 35.26 14.80 8.19
CA ALA A 301 35.52 14.78 9.63
C ALA A 301 34.42 14.04 10.41
N GLU A 302 33.28 13.75 9.77
CA GLU A 302 32.12 13.09 10.38
C GLU A 302 32.26 11.56 10.25
N PRO A 303 32.53 10.81 11.34
CA PRO A 303 32.82 9.38 11.25
C PRO A 303 31.67 8.55 10.69
N LEU A 304 30.42 8.98 10.87
CA LEU A 304 29.26 8.23 10.39
C LEU A 304 29.21 8.13 8.85
N LYS A 305 29.82 9.07 8.12
CA LYS A 305 29.86 9.02 6.65
C LYS A 305 30.97 8.14 6.10
N THR A 306 32.04 7.95 6.88
CA THR A 306 33.17 7.10 6.52
C THR A 306 33.00 5.66 7.02
N ARG A 307 32.19 5.46 8.07
CA ARG A 307 31.77 4.15 8.56
C ARG A 307 30.69 3.56 7.66
N GLY A 308 30.73 2.26 7.41
CA GLY A 308 29.75 1.60 6.56
C GLY A 308 29.59 0.13 6.85
N PHE A 309 28.83 -0.55 5.99
CA PHE A 309 28.75 -2.00 6.03
C PHE A 309 30.09 -2.61 5.60
N HIS A 310 30.65 -3.48 6.44
CA HIS A 310 31.79 -4.32 6.13
C HIS A 310 31.40 -5.78 6.35
N TRP A 311 31.76 -6.65 5.41
CA TRP A 311 31.55 -8.10 5.55
C TRP A 311 32.35 -8.68 6.73
N VAL A 312 33.54 -8.12 6.97
CA VAL A 312 34.41 -8.47 8.09
C VAL A 312 34.73 -7.18 8.83
N ASN A 313 34.36 -7.11 10.11
CA ASN A 313 34.69 -5.99 10.99
C ASN A 313 35.93 -6.36 11.81
N GLU A 314 37.12 -6.05 11.31
CA GLU A 314 38.38 -6.28 12.03
C GLU A 314 38.44 -5.45 13.33
N THR A 315 37.81 -4.28 13.33
CA THR A 315 37.62 -3.42 14.51
C THR A 315 36.15 -2.98 14.60
N PRO A 316 35.28 -3.73 15.29
CA PRO A 316 33.87 -3.39 15.37
C PRO A 316 33.66 -2.13 16.23
N TYR A 317 33.09 -1.08 15.62
CA TYR A 317 32.78 0.18 16.27
C TYR A 317 31.39 0.11 16.93
N ASN A 318 31.37 -0.36 18.17
CA ASN A 318 30.13 -0.58 18.94
C ASN A 318 29.81 0.58 19.90
N ARG A 319 30.52 1.71 19.77
CA ARG A 319 30.46 2.87 20.66
C ARG A 319 30.39 4.16 19.87
#